data_AF-A0A1Q7KQ57-F1
#
_entry.id   AF-A0A1Q7KQ57-F1
#
_cell.length_a   1.000
_cell.length_b   1.000
_cell.length_c   1.000
_cell.angle_alpha   90.00
_cell.angle_beta   90.00
_cell.angle_gamma   90.00
#
_symmetry.space_group_name_H-M   'P 1'
#
loop_
_entity.id
_entity.type
_entity.pdbx_description
1 polymer ?
#
loop_
_entity_poly.entity_id
_entity_poly.type
_entity_poly.pdbx_seq_one_letter_code
_entity_poly.pdbx_strand_id
1 'polypeptide(L)' 'MARHIVMHYWIETKDMTYVLDYGFNPTIKAPWPGQHSRNRSPNLTVNGKTKISVEGKVAHVLDDDGRDVKMPILEKIAK' A
#
# COMPACT_ATOMS: atom_id res chain seq x y z
N MET A 1 11.79 -21.93 -1.97
CA MET A 1 10.96 -21.03 -1.16
C MET A 1 10.57 -19.83 -2.01
N ALA A 2 9.29 -19.48 -2.09
CA ALA A 2 8.88 -18.26 -2.80
C ALA A 2 9.29 -17.03 -1.97
N ARG A 3 9.88 -16.02 -2.63
CA ARG A 3 10.38 -14.80 -1.96
C ARG A 3 9.20 -13.88 -1.64
N HIS A 4 8.88 -13.75 -0.36
CA HIS A 4 7.98 -12.71 0.13
C HIS A 4 8.75 -11.39 0.19
N ILE A 5 8.26 -10.36 -0.48
CA ILE A 5 8.86 -9.02 -0.50
C ILE A 5 7.93 -8.09 0.28
N VAL A 6 8.49 -7.30 1.18
CA VAL A 6 7.77 -6.26 1.93
C VAL A 6 8.31 -4.91 1.50
N MET A 7 7.41 -3.99 1.20
CA MET A 7 7.70 -2.59 0.90
C MET A 7 7.08 -1.70 1.96
N HIS A 8 7.80 -0.64 2.34
CA HIS A 8 7.34 0.36 3.29
C HIS A 8 7.05 1.66 2.54
N TYR A 9 5.89 2.28 2.80
CA TYR A 9 5.50 3.56 2.21
C TYR A 9 5.29 4.59 3.30
N TRP A 10 5.79 5.79 3.05
CA TRP A 10 5.56 6.96 3.89
C TRP A 10 4.65 7.90 3.12
N ILE A 11 3.41 8.07 3.61
CA ILE A 11 2.46 8.99 3.01
C ILE A 11 2.27 10.16 3.95
N GLU A 12 2.75 11.32 3.50
CA GLU A 12 2.59 12.57 4.23
C GLU A 12 1.30 13.28 3.81
N THR A 13 0.50 13.63 4.80
CA THR A 13 -0.59 14.58 4.66
C THR A 13 -0.22 15.89 5.35
N LYS A 14 -1.18 16.82 5.39
CA LYS A 14 -1.01 18.12 6.05
C LYS A 14 -0.68 17.96 7.53
N ASP A 15 -1.38 17.05 8.21
CA ASP A 15 -1.38 16.96 9.68
C ASP A 15 -0.75 15.67 10.20
N MET A 16 -0.49 14.68 9.33
CA MET A 16 -0.04 13.34 9.70
C MET A 16 0.97 12.77 8.70
N THR A 17 1.82 11.87 9.18
CA THR A 17 2.57 10.92 8.35
C THR A 17 2.08 9.50 8.65
N TYR A 18 1.75 8.74 7.60
CA TYR A 18 1.34 7.34 7.69
C TYR A 18 2.48 6.45 7.19
N VAL A 19 2.88 5.48 8.02
CA VAL A 19 3.81 4.42 7.61
C VAL A 19 2.99 3.18 7.27
N LEU A 20 3.06 2.74 6.01
CA LEU A 20 2.26 1.65 5.47
C LEU A 20 3.13 0.50 5.02
N ASP A 21 2.61 -0.72 5.17
CA ASP A 21 3.26 -1.93 4.70
C ASP A 21 2.53 -2.55 3.51
N TYR A 22 3.31 -3.04 2.56
CA TYR A 22 2.78 -3.83 1.47
C TYR A 22 3.63 -5.07 1.22
N GLY A 23 3.08 -6.23 1.58
CA GLY A 23 3.64 -7.54 1.28
C GLY A 23 3.12 -8.08 -0.05
N PHE A 24 4.04 -8.48 -0.93
CA PHE A 24 3.71 -9.15 -2.18
C PHE A 24 4.64 -10.34 -2.46
N ASN A 25 4.14 -11.29 -3.23
CA ASN A 25 4.89 -12.45 -3.69
C ASN A 25 4.79 -12.53 -5.22
N PRO A 26 5.87 -12.19 -5.96
CA PRO A 26 5.85 -12.17 -7.42
C PRO A 26 5.65 -13.54 -8.06
N THR A 27 5.78 -14.63 -7.31
CA THR A 27 5.59 -15.98 -7.87
C THR A 27 4.11 -16.41 -7.89
N ILE A 28 3.20 -15.67 -7.24
CA ILE A 28 1.77 -16.00 -7.21
C ILE A 28 1.11 -15.44 -8.48
N LYS A 29 0.67 -16.32 -9.39
CA LYS A 29 0.11 -15.91 -10.68
C LYS A 29 -1.33 -15.38 -10.62
N ALA A 30 -2.10 -15.73 -9.57
CA ALA A 30 -3.46 -15.24 -9.40
C ALA A 30 -3.75 -14.96 -7.92
N PRO A 31 -4.30 -13.77 -7.57
CA PRO A 31 -4.90 -13.58 -6.27
C PRO A 31 -6.11 -14.51 -6.09
N TRP A 32 -6.42 -14.87 -4.84
CA TRP A 32 -7.69 -15.53 -4.52
C TRP A 32 -8.87 -14.60 -4.88
N PRO A 33 -10.07 -15.13 -5.20
CA PRO A 33 -11.25 -14.29 -5.45
C PRO A 33 -11.47 -13.30 -4.29
N GLY A 34 -11.54 -12.00 -4.60
CA GLY A 34 -11.68 -10.92 -3.60
C GLY A 34 -10.37 -10.37 -3.03
N GLN A 35 -9.21 -10.91 -3.42
CA GLN A 35 -7.90 -10.39 -3.02
C GLN A 35 -7.35 -9.45 -4.12
N HIS A 36 -7.07 -8.20 -3.76
CA HIS A 36 -6.33 -7.31 -4.66
C HIS A 36 -4.92 -7.88 -4.86
N SER A 37 -4.56 -8.13 -6.12
CA SER A 37 -3.31 -8.71 -6.61
C SER A 37 -2.08 -8.44 -5.73
N ARG A 38 -1.64 -9.42 -4.92
CA ARG A 38 -0.38 -9.38 -4.15
C ARG A 38 0.80 -9.97 -4.94
N ASN A 39 0.81 -9.88 -6.27
CA ASN A 39 1.92 -10.39 -7.08
C ASN A 39 2.86 -9.31 -7.61
N ARG A 40 2.52 -8.05 -7.41
CA ARG A 40 3.36 -6.91 -7.76
C ARG A 40 3.21 -5.83 -6.71
N SER A 41 4.20 -4.96 -6.61
CA SER A 41 4.07 -3.74 -5.83
C SER A 41 3.02 -2.79 -6.46
N PRO A 42 2.41 -1.91 -5.65
CA PRO A 42 1.63 -0.77 -6.12
C PRO A 42 2.47 0.13 -7.02
N ASN A 43 1.85 0.76 -8.01
CA ASN A 43 2.50 1.77 -8.83
C ASN A 43 2.37 3.14 -8.13
N LEU A 44 3.37 3.54 -7.36
CA LEU A 44 3.37 4.82 -6.65
C LEU A 44 4.64 5.61 -6.99
N THR A 45 4.45 6.78 -7.60
CA THR A 45 5.53 7.72 -7.87
C THR A 45 6.13 8.24 -6.56
N VAL A 46 7.44 8.06 -6.39
CA VAL A 46 8.19 8.59 -5.23
C VAL A 46 8.07 10.11 -5.19
N ASN A 47 7.72 10.66 -4.02
CA ASN A 47 7.41 12.09 -3.82
C ASN A 47 6.23 12.61 -4.68
N GLY A 48 5.46 11.71 -5.30
CA GLY A 48 4.22 12.03 -6.00
C GLY A 48 3.07 12.30 -5.03
N LYS A 49 1.99 12.89 -5.56
CA LYS A 49 0.74 13.04 -4.82
C LYS A 49 -0.18 11.88 -5.15
N THR A 50 -0.71 11.22 -4.12
CA THR A 50 -1.73 10.18 -4.25
C THR A 50 -2.94 10.52 -3.38
N LYS A 51 -4.08 9.85 -3.62
CA LYS A 51 -5.26 9.93 -2.77
C LYS A 51 -5.25 8.75 -1.81
N ILE A 52 -5.50 9.04 -0.54
CA ILE A 52 -5.69 8.01 0.48
C ILE A 52 -7.03 8.19 1.19
N SER A 53 -7.63 7.09 1.63
CA SER A 53 -8.62 7.07 2.70
C SER A 53 -8.17 6.11 3.79
N VAL A 54 -8.51 6.41 5.04
CA VAL A 54 -8.08 5.62 6.19
C VAL A 54 -9.31 5.05 6.88
N GLU A 55 -9.36 3.72 6.98
CA GLU A 55 -10.39 2.97 7.69
C GLU A 55 -9.74 2.21 8.85
N GLY A 56 -9.81 2.77 10.06
CA GLY A 56 -9.18 2.19 11.25
C GLY A 56 -7.66 2.08 11.13
N LYS A 57 -7.17 0.83 10.99
CA LYS A 57 -5.75 0.46 10.84
C LYS A 57 -5.36 0.11 9.40
N VAL A 58 -6.22 0.37 8.43
CA VAL A 58 -5.96 0.12 7.00
C VAL A 58 -6.06 1.44 6.25
N ALA A 59 -5.11 1.68 5.36
CA ALA A 59 -5.16 2.75 4.36
C ALA A 59 -5.55 2.15 3.01
N HIS A 60 -6.52 2.77 2.36
CA HIS A 60 -6.81 2.60 0.94
C HIS A 60 -6.01 3.65 0.18
N VAL A 61 -5.14 3.21 -0.72
CA VAL A 61 -4.26 4.08 -1.51
C VAL A 61 -4.64 3.91 -2.97
N LEU A 62 -4.95 5.01 -3.65
CA LEU A 62 -5.19 4.99 -5.09
C LEU A 62 -3.83 5.08 -5.81
N ASP A 63 -3.39 3.97 -6.40
CA ASP A 63 -2.13 3.94 -7.14
C ASP A 63 -2.23 4.73 -8.47
N ASP A 64 -1.09 4.95 -9.12
CA ASP A 64 -0.98 5.74 -10.35
C ASP A 64 -1.67 5.04 -11.55
N ASP A 65 -1.94 3.73 -11.46
CA ASP A 65 -2.75 2.98 -12.42
C ASP A 65 -4.27 3.11 -12.14
N GLY A 66 -4.66 3.86 -11.11
CA GLY A 66 -6.06 4.05 -10.68
C GLY A 66 -6.63 2.88 -9.87
N ARG A 67 -5.78 2.01 -9.29
CA ARG A 67 -6.21 0.87 -8.47
C ARG A 67 -6.27 1.23 -7.01
N ASP A 68 -7.35 0.80 -6.34
CA ASP A 68 -7.41 0.80 -4.88
C ASP A 68 -6.52 -0.30 -4.31
N VAL A 69 -5.57 0.11 -3.47
CA VAL A 69 -4.65 -0.79 -2.77
C VAL A 69 -4.82 -0.63 -1.27
N LYS A 70 -5.15 -1.73 -0.62
CA LYS A 70 -5.29 -1.80 0.85
C LYS A 70 -3.95 -2.11 1.49
N MET A 71 -3.48 -1.23 2.35
CA MET A 71 -2.22 -1.35 3.08
C MET A 71 -2.46 -1.23 4.58
N PRO A 72 -1.98 -2.16 5.42
CA PRO A 72 -1.94 -1.95 6.87
C PRO A 72 -1.12 -0.72 7.22
N ILE A 73 -1.64 0.07 8.18
CA ILE A 73 -0.94 1.20 8.79
C ILE A 73 -0.14 0.64 9.96
N LEU A 74 1.18 0.73 9.88
CA LEU A 74 2.07 0.39 10.98
C LEU A 74 2.10 1.51 12.02
N GLU A 75 2.27 2.75 11.55
CA GLU A 75 2.45 3.91 12.41
C GLU A 75 1.68 5.13 11.89
N LYS A 76 1.25 5.97 12.83
CA LYS A 76 0.65 7.29 12.58
C LYS A 76 1.43 8.30 13.40
N ILE A 77 2.05 9.26 12.72
CA ILE A 77 2.88 10.29 13.35
C ILE A 77 2.18 11.63 13.12
N ALA A 78 1.73 12.27 14.19
CA ALA A 78 1.16 13.61 14.12
C ALA A 78 2.27 14.65 13.89
N LYS A 79 2.00 15.66 13.07
CA LYS A 79 2.90 16.78 12.81
C LYS A 79 2.70 17.93 13.80
#